data_AF-A0A955VGR7-F1
#
_entry.id   AF-A0A955VGR7-F1
#
_cell.length_a   1.000
_cell.length_b   1.000
_cell.length_c   1.000
_cell.angle_alpha   90.00
_cell.angle_beta   90.00
_cell.angle_gamma   90.00
#
_symmetry.space_group_name_H-M   'P 1'
#
loop_
_entity.id
_entity.type
_entity.pdbx_description
1 polymer ?
#
loop_
_entity_poly.entity_id
_entity_poly.type
_entity_poly.pdbx_seq_one_letter_code
_entity_poly.pdbx_strand_id
1 'polypeptide(L)'
;MKVPALPNFEDDTSVQNEATRLGRIFQGREEQLITLLANQLSVLKAKATSFLSLCGIAVTVTGFSGAHMIRAGHLSSAALVLGIFLILVAAVLSLRSLMAIRWVTQDLQDDLAQMAAQVIRRRNAQQHVLVLAGRFVAIGLGAYLVSVAIAAFSGHA
;
A
#
# COMPACT_ATOMS: atom_id res chain seq x y z
N MET A 1 -13.41 0.21 18.99
CA MET A 1 -12.84 -0.83 18.10
C MET A 1 -11.33 -0.72 18.17
N LYS A 2 -10.66 -1.58 18.95
CA LYS A 2 -9.21 -1.55 19.14
C LYS A 2 -8.58 -2.01 17.83
N VAL A 3 -7.95 -1.10 17.09
CA VAL A 3 -7.13 -1.48 15.93
C VAL A 3 -6.12 -2.50 16.48
N PRO A 4 -6.12 -3.77 16.03
CA PRO A 4 -5.16 -4.74 16.53
C PRO A 4 -3.78 -4.15 16.28
N ALA A 5 -2.96 -4.10 17.33
CA ALA A 5 -1.57 -3.73 17.20
C ALA A 5 -1.00 -4.62 16.10
N LEU A 6 -0.53 -4.00 15.00
CA LEU A 6 0.23 -4.74 14.00
C LEU A 6 1.36 -5.38 14.78
N PRO A 7 1.43 -6.72 14.80
CA PRO A 7 2.33 -7.35 15.72
C PRO A 7 3.76 -6.99 15.32
N ASN A 8 4.55 -6.56 16.30
CA ASN A 8 5.98 -6.33 16.14
C ASN A 8 6.66 -7.67 15.82
N PHE A 9 6.74 -8.04 14.55
CA PHE A 9 7.44 -9.24 14.10
C PHE A 9 8.21 -8.96 12.80
N GLU A 10 9.21 -8.08 12.89
CA GLU A 10 10.46 -8.30 12.18
C GLU A 10 11.40 -9.02 13.15
N ASP A 11 10.99 -10.19 13.61
CA ASP A 11 11.93 -11.10 14.24
C ASP A 11 12.58 -11.85 13.07
N ASP A 12 13.85 -11.59 12.75
CA ASP A 12 14.59 -12.27 11.68
C ASP A 12 14.42 -13.80 11.78
N THR A 13 14.28 -14.28 13.01
CA THR A 13 13.95 -15.66 13.37
C THR A 13 12.65 -16.15 12.72
N SER A 14 11.59 -15.33 12.67
CA SER A 14 10.30 -15.67 12.04
C SER A 14 10.40 -15.82 10.52
N VAL A 15 11.16 -14.93 9.86
CA VAL A 15 11.39 -14.98 8.41
C VAL A 15 12.22 -16.21 8.06
N GLN A 16 13.27 -16.47 8.84
CA GLN A 16 14.12 -17.64 8.65
C GLN A 16 13.35 -18.95 8.90
N ASN A 17 12.44 -18.96 9.86
CA ASN A 17 11.54 -20.10 10.12
C ASN A 17 10.54 -20.32 8.98
N GLU A 18 9.92 -19.25 8.45
CA GLU A 18 9.04 -19.33 7.26
C GLU A 18 9.81 -19.88 6.07
N ALA A 19 11.00 -19.34 5.79
CA ALA A 19 11.84 -19.74 4.67
C ALA A 19 12.30 -21.21 4.80
N THR A 20 12.72 -21.64 6.00
CA THR A 20 13.12 -23.02 6.27
C THR A 20 11.94 -23.99 6.13
N ARG A 21 10.75 -23.57 6.57
CA ARG A 21 9.52 -24.36 6.44
C ARG A 21 9.10 -24.50 4.98
N LEU A 22 9.16 -23.41 4.20
CA LEU A 22 8.90 -23.44 2.76
C LEU A 22 9.93 -24.30 2.03
N GLY A 23 11.22 -24.16 2.36
CA GLY A 23 12.29 -25.01 1.83
C GLY A 23 12.00 -26.48 2.04
N ARG A 24 11.58 -26.89 3.24
CA ARG A 24 11.15 -28.28 3.52
C ARG A 24 9.93 -28.73 2.71
N ILE A 25 8.89 -27.89 2.61
CA ILE A 25 7.64 -28.24 1.90
C ILE A 25 7.90 -28.44 0.39
N PHE A 26 8.81 -27.65 -0.17
CA PHE A 26 9.11 -27.65 -1.61
C PHE A 26 10.41 -28.36 -1.97
N GLN A 27 10.95 -29.23 -1.10
CA GLN A 27 12.12 -30.06 -1.42
C GLN A 27 11.89 -30.85 -2.72
N GLY A 28 12.82 -30.74 -3.67
CA GLY A 28 12.72 -31.36 -5.00
C GLY A 28 11.67 -30.74 -5.94
N ARG A 29 11.07 -29.60 -5.57
CA ARG A 29 10.07 -28.85 -6.38
C ARG A 29 10.36 -27.34 -6.37
N GLU A 30 11.62 -26.99 -6.61
CA GLU A 30 12.15 -25.63 -6.51
C GLU A 30 11.41 -24.63 -7.41
N GLU A 31 11.05 -25.05 -8.61
CA GLU A 31 10.25 -24.25 -9.56
C GLU A 31 8.89 -23.82 -8.98
N GLN A 32 8.25 -24.70 -8.19
CA GLN A 32 6.97 -24.40 -7.56
C GLN A 32 7.12 -23.35 -6.45
N LEU A 33 8.23 -23.40 -5.69
CA LEU A 33 8.54 -22.39 -4.68
C LEU A 33 8.80 -21.03 -5.33
N ILE A 34 9.62 -20.99 -6.38
CA ILE A 34 9.90 -19.76 -7.13
C ILE A 34 8.60 -19.16 -7.68
N THR A 35 7.74 -20.00 -8.26
CA THR A 35 6.43 -19.58 -8.79
C THR A 35 5.54 -19.01 -7.69
N LEU A 36 5.47 -19.66 -6.52
CA LEU A 36 4.70 -19.17 -5.38
C LEU A 36 5.21 -17.79 -4.90
N LEU A 37 6.53 -17.63 -4.75
CA LEU A 37 7.14 -16.36 -4.35
C LEU A 37 6.91 -15.25 -5.39
N ALA A 38 7.05 -15.58 -6.68
CA ALA A 38 6.78 -14.66 -7.78
C ALA A 38 5.31 -14.22 -7.79
N ASN A 39 4.37 -15.15 -7.57
CA ASN A 39 2.95 -14.85 -7.47
C ASN A 39 2.63 -13.91 -6.30
N GLN A 40 3.24 -14.11 -5.14
CA GLN A 40 3.06 -13.21 -3.99
C GLN A 40 3.52 -11.78 -4.29
N LEU A 41 4.67 -11.63 -4.96
CA LEU A 41 5.13 -10.31 -5.40
C LEU A 41 4.22 -9.70 -6.48
N SER A 42 3.66 -10.52 -7.37
CA SER A 42 2.68 -10.08 -8.37
C SER A 42 1.40 -9.55 -7.72
N VAL A 43 0.88 -10.23 -6.68
CA VAL A 43 -0.26 -9.75 -5.90
C VAL A 43 0.05 -8.41 -5.24
N LEU A 44 1.26 -8.23 -4.71
CA LEU A 44 1.67 -6.97 -4.10
C LEU A 44 1.75 -5.83 -5.13
N LYS A 45 2.27 -6.10 -6.35
CA LYS A 45 2.22 -5.16 -7.48
C LYS A 45 0.80 -4.74 -7.80
N ALA A 46 -0.11 -5.71 -7.95
CA ALA A 46 -1.49 -5.44 -8.30
C ALA A 46 -2.15 -4.51 -7.27
N LYS A 47 -1.96 -4.77 -5.98
CA LYS A 47 -2.47 -3.92 -4.89
C LYS A 47 -1.90 -2.49 -4.95
N ALA A 48 -0.59 -2.34 -5.18
CA ALA A 48 0.03 -1.01 -5.31
C ALA A 48 -0.52 -0.24 -6.52
N THR A 49 -0.70 -0.90 -7.66
CA THR A 49 -1.33 -0.30 -8.85
C THR A 49 -2.78 0.11 -8.58
N SER A 50 -3.56 -0.72 -7.88
CA SER A 50 -4.94 -0.37 -7.49
C SER A 50 -4.99 0.87 -6.61
N PHE A 51 -4.09 1.02 -5.63
CA PHE A 51 -4.02 2.24 -4.82
C PHE A 51 -3.61 3.47 -5.63
N LEU A 52 -2.65 3.33 -6.55
CA LEU A 52 -2.27 4.43 -7.42
C LEU A 52 -3.43 4.87 -8.33
N SER A 53 -4.17 3.91 -8.88
CA SER A 53 -5.38 4.18 -9.66
C SER A 53 -6.45 4.90 -8.84
N LEU A 54 -6.72 4.44 -7.61
CA LEU A 54 -7.67 5.09 -6.71
C LEU A 54 -7.24 6.51 -6.35
N CYS A 55 -5.95 6.76 -6.11
CA CYS A 55 -5.43 8.11 -5.89
C CYS A 55 -5.65 9.00 -7.12
N GLY A 56 -5.39 8.47 -8.33
CA GLY A 56 -5.63 9.20 -9.58
C GLY A 56 -7.10 9.62 -9.74
N ILE A 57 -8.03 8.70 -9.50
CA ILE A 57 -9.47 8.99 -9.53
C ILE A 57 -9.85 10.05 -8.49
N ALA A 58 -9.35 9.94 -7.26
CA ALA A 58 -9.67 10.90 -6.21
C ALA A 58 -9.18 12.31 -6.57
N VAL A 59 -7.98 12.43 -7.16
CA VAL A 59 -7.42 13.70 -7.63
C VAL A 59 -8.25 14.27 -8.79
N THR A 60 -8.68 13.45 -9.76
CA THR A 60 -9.47 13.95 -10.90
C THR A 60 -10.86 14.40 -10.47
N VAL A 61 -11.57 13.63 -9.64
CA VAL A 61 -12.89 14.01 -9.10
C VAL A 61 -12.77 15.30 -8.28
N THR A 62 -11.73 15.40 -7.45
CA THR A 62 -11.45 16.63 -6.70
C THR A 62 -11.12 17.81 -7.62
N GLY A 63 -10.46 17.59 -8.76
CA GLY A 63 -10.21 18.62 -9.75
C GLY A 63 -11.49 19.24 -10.32
N PHE A 64 -12.52 18.43 -10.56
CA PHE A 64 -13.82 18.91 -11.04
C PHE A 64 -14.64 19.60 -9.94
N SER A 65 -14.69 19.02 -8.74
CA SER A 65 -15.56 19.52 -7.64
C SER A 65 -14.88 20.54 -6.72
N GLY A 66 -13.56 20.66 -6.77
CA GLY A 66 -12.77 21.44 -5.81
C GLY A 66 -13.06 22.94 -5.87
N ALA A 67 -13.32 23.50 -7.05
CA ALA A 67 -13.68 24.92 -7.19
C ALA A 67 -14.97 25.28 -6.44
N HIS A 68 -15.95 24.37 -6.43
CA HIS A 68 -17.20 24.53 -5.68
C HIS A 68 -16.94 24.48 -4.17
N MET A 69 -16.13 23.52 -3.72
CA MET A 69 -15.81 23.32 -2.31
C MET A 69 -15.00 24.47 -1.71
N ILE A 70 -14.10 25.08 -2.51
CA ILE A 70 -13.35 26.26 -2.08
C ILE A 70 -14.27 27.47 -1.83
N ARG A 71 -15.28 27.65 -2.69
CA ARG A 71 -16.26 28.73 -2.54
C ARG A 71 -17.21 28.54 -1.36
N ALA A 72 -17.40 27.31 -0.89
CA ALA A 72 -18.30 27.01 0.22
C ALA A 72 -17.74 27.38 1.60
N GLY A 73 -16.45 27.73 1.71
CA GLY A 73 -15.86 28.32 2.91
C GLY A 73 -14.50 27.75 3.31
N HIS A 74 -13.88 28.41 4.28
CA HIS A 74 -12.52 28.10 4.74
C HIS A 74 -12.38 26.69 5.34
N LEU A 75 -13.41 26.21 6.07
CA LEU A 75 -13.36 24.88 6.69
C LEU A 75 -13.43 23.75 5.66
N SER A 76 -14.31 23.88 4.66
CA SER A 76 -14.37 22.93 3.54
C SER A 76 -13.05 22.93 2.76
N SER A 77 -12.52 24.12 2.45
CA SER A 77 -11.23 24.28 1.76
C SER A 77 -10.07 23.60 2.50
N ALA A 78 -9.96 23.81 3.82
CA ALA A 78 -8.90 23.22 4.62
C ALA A 78 -8.97 21.68 4.66
N ALA A 79 -10.18 21.14 4.85
CA ALA A 79 -10.40 19.69 4.81
C ALA A 79 -10.07 19.09 3.43
N LEU A 80 -10.38 19.81 2.34
CA LEU A 80 -10.05 19.40 0.98
C LEU A 80 -8.54 19.31 0.76
N VAL A 81 -7.82 20.38 1.11
CA VAL A 81 -6.35 20.46 0.95
C VAL A 81 -5.67 19.37 1.77
N LEU A 82 -6.10 19.14 3.01
CA LEU A 82 -5.58 18.07 3.84
C LEU A 82 -5.86 16.69 3.21
N GLY A 83 -7.07 16.46 2.69
CA GLY A 83 -7.44 15.23 2.01
C GLY A 83 -6.56 14.94 0.79
N ILE A 84 -6.40 15.92 -0.11
CA ILE A 84 -5.53 15.81 -1.30
C ILE A 84 -4.08 15.54 -0.87
N PHE A 85 -3.57 16.27 0.12
CA PHE A 85 -2.20 16.09 0.60
C PHE A 85 -1.96 14.65 1.08
N LEU A 86 -2.87 14.08 1.88
CA LEU A 86 -2.77 12.69 2.33
C LEU A 86 -2.86 11.69 1.19
N ILE A 87 -3.72 11.92 0.19
CA ILE A 87 -3.81 11.10 -1.02
C ILE A 87 -2.50 11.14 -1.82
N LEU A 88 -1.86 12.30 -1.95
CA LEU A 88 -0.56 12.42 -2.61
C LEU A 88 0.54 11.68 -1.87
N VAL A 89 0.57 11.77 -0.53
CA VAL A 89 1.49 10.96 0.28
C VAL A 89 1.28 9.46 0.04
N ALA A 90 0.02 9.01 0.00
CA ALA A 90 -0.30 7.61 -0.31
C ALA A 90 0.16 7.19 -1.71
N ALA A 91 -0.01 8.06 -2.71
CA ALA A 91 0.42 7.81 -4.09
C ALA A 91 1.95 7.65 -4.15
N VAL A 92 2.70 8.52 -3.48
CA VAL A 92 4.18 8.44 -3.39
C VAL A 92 4.62 7.15 -2.69
N LEU A 93 3.98 6.76 -1.58
CA LEU A 93 4.28 5.51 -0.88
C LEU A 93 3.99 4.28 -1.77
N SER A 94 2.87 4.30 -2.49
CA SER A 94 2.50 3.23 -3.43
C SER A 94 3.50 3.12 -4.59
N LEU A 95 3.93 4.26 -5.14
CA LEU A 95 4.93 4.32 -6.19
C LEU A 95 6.30 3.82 -5.69
N ARG A 96 6.72 4.21 -4.48
CA ARG A 96 7.93 3.69 -3.85
C ARG A 96 7.88 2.18 -3.68
N SER A 97 6.74 1.65 -3.25
CA SER A 97 6.53 0.20 -3.15
C SER A 97 6.65 -0.50 -4.51
N LEU A 98 6.17 0.13 -5.59
CA LEU A 98 6.24 -0.41 -6.95
C LEU A 98 7.68 -0.38 -7.51
N MET A 99 8.40 0.72 -7.28
CA MET A 99 9.79 0.89 -7.71
C MET A 99 10.77 -0.03 -6.98
N ALA A 100 10.47 -0.41 -5.74
CA ALA A 100 11.32 -1.31 -4.95
C ALA A 100 11.29 -2.78 -5.42
N ILE A 101 10.54 -3.12 -6.47
CA ILE A 101 10.31 -4.50 -6.87
C ILE A 101 11.43 -5.02 -7.77
N ARG A 102 12.38 -5.71 -7.15
CA ARG A 102 13.42 -6.53 -7.77
C ARG A 102 12.87 -7.88 -8.26
N TRP A 103 13.34 -8.42 -9.38
CA TRP A 103 12.86 -9.71 -9.88
C TRP A 103 13.37 -10.86 -9.00
N VAL A 104 12.55 -11.91 -8.77
CA VAL A 104 12.97 -13.10 -7.99
C VAL A 104 14.20 -13.75 -8.60
N THR A 105 14.34 -13.67 -9.92
CA THR A 105 15.51 -14.15 -10.67
C THR A 105 16.82 -13.43 -10.33
N GLN A 106 16.77 -12.22 -9.77
CA GLN A 106 17.97 -11.50 -9.31
C GLN A 106 18.43 -11.95 -7.92
N ASP A 107 17.60 -12.73 -7.21
CA ASP A 107 17.90 -13.27 -5.89
C ASP A 107 18.23 -14.77 -5.94
N LEU A 108 18.34 -15.35 -7.15
CA LEU A 108 18.64 -16.77 -7.35
C LEU A 108 20.01 -17.09 -6.76
N GLN A 109 20.01 -17.78 -5.62
CA GLN A 109 21.20 -18.29 -4.94
C GLN A 109 21.08 -19.81 -4.83
N ASP A 110 22.22 -20.50 -4.75
CA ASP A 110 22.27 -21.96 -4.65
C ASP A 110 21.57 -22.50 -3.39
N ASP A 111 21.45 -21.67 -2.33
CA ASP A 111 20.67 -21.99 -1.14
C ASP A 111 19.24 -21.44 -1.24
N LEU A 112 18.31 -22.36 -1.54
CA LEU A 112 16.89 -22.10 -1.69
C LEU A 112 16.25 -21.48 -0.44
N ALA A 113 16.73 -21.83 0.75
CA ALA A 113 16.21 -21.29 2.01
C ALA A 113 16.69 -19.86 2.23
N GLN A 114 17.93 -19.55 1.88
CA GLN A 114 18.45 -18.17 1.92
C GLN A 114 17.76 -17.28 0.88
N MET A 115 17.55 -17.78 -0.35
CA MET A 115 16.76 -17.09 -1.37
C MET A 115 15.35 -16.77 -0.85
N ALA A 116 14.65 -17.78 -0.33
CA ALA A 116 13.29 -17.60 0.20
C ALA A 116 13.26 -16.57 1.34
N ALA A 117 14.22 -16.59 2.26
CA ALA A 117 14.30 -15.62 3.34
C ALA A 117 14.51 -14.18 2.84
N GLN A 118 15.37 -13.97 1.84
CA GLN A 118 15.59 -12.65 1.25
C GLN A 118 14.31 -12.12 0.57
N VAL A 119 13.63 -12.97 -0.20
CA VAL A 119 12.38 -12.60 -0.87
C VAL A 119 11.27 -12.30 0.14
N ILE A 120 11.15 -13.09 1.21
CA ILE A 120 10.17 -12.87 2.29
C ILE A 120 10.44 -11.56 3.02
N ARG A 121 11.69 -11.26 3.41
CA ARG A 121 12.03 -9.98 4.06
C ARG A 121 11.61 -8.80 3.20
N ARG A 122 11.92 -8.85 1.90
CA ARG A 122 11.56 -7.78 0.96
C ARG A 122 10.06 -7.65 0.77
N ARG A 123 9.34 -8.78 0.62
CA ARG A 123 7.87 -8.84 0.54
C ARG A 123 7.24 -8.17 1.75
N ASN A 124 7.72 -8.49 2.96
CA ASN A 124 7.17 -7.95 4.20
C ASN A 124 7.43 -6.44 4.31
N ALA A 125 8.65 -5.98 4.07
CA ALA A 125 8.97 -4.55 4.07
C ALA A 125 8.08 -3.75 3.10
N GLN A 126 7.87 -4.26 1.88
CA GLN A 126 6.98 -3.63 0.90
C GLN A 126 5.52 -3.66 1.34
N GLN A 127 5.06 -4.77 1.92
CA GLN A 127 3.71 -4.88 2.47
C GLN A 127 3.46 -3.83 3.55
N HIS A 128 4.44 -3.55 4.42
CA HIS A 128 4.31 -2.51 5.45
C HIS A 128 4.14 -1.12 4.85
N VAL A 129 4.95 -0.76 3.85
CA VAL A 129 4.80 0.51 3.12
C VAL A 129 3.43 0.62 2.48
N LEU A 130 2.93 -0.47 1.89
CA LEU A 130 1.62 -0.49 1.23
C LEU A 130 0.46 -0.38 2.22
N VAL A 131 0.56 -1.02 3.40
CA VAL A 131 -0.42 -0.86 4.49
C VAL A 131 -0.44 0.58 4.97
N LEU A 132 0.72 1.23 5.10
CA LEU A 132 0.81 2.64 5.45
C LEU A 132 0.16 3.52 4.37
N ALA A 133 0.46 3.26 3.09
CA ALA A 133 -0.20 3.96 1.97
C ALA A 133 -1.72 3.84 2.04
N GLY A 134 -2.25 2.62 2.29
CA GLY A 134 -3.68 2.40 2.43
C GLY A 134 -4.33 3.20 3.58
N ARG A 135 -3.63 3.39 4.70
CA ARG A 135 -4.10 4.25 5.80
C ARG A 135 -4.19 5.71 5.36
N PHE A 136 -3.18 6.21 4.64
CA PHE A 136 -3.20 7.57 4.10
C PHE A 136 -4.34 7.77 3.10
N VAL A 137 -4.60 6.80 2.21
CA VAL A 137 -5.76 6.83 1.30
C VAL A 137 -7.05 6.93 2.10
N ALA A 138 -7.24 6.05 3.10
CA ALA A 138 -8.48 6.02 3.88
C ALA A 138 -8.75 7.34 4.62
N ILE A 139 -7.72 7.89 5.29
CA ILE A 139 -7.85 9.16 6.00
C ILE A 139 -8.05 10.32 5.01
N GLY A 140 -7.31 10.34 3.90
CA GLY A 140 -7.43 11.39 2.88
C GLY A 140 -8.80 11.41 2.21
N LEU A 141 -9.34 10.22 1.88
CA LEU A 141 -10.68 10.08 1.32
C LEU A 141 -11.75 10.48 2.34
N GLY A 142 -11.55 10.14 3.62
CA GLY A 142 -12.43 10.60 4.71
C GLY A 142 -12.45 12.13 4.83
N ALA A 143 -11.28 12.79 4.80
CA ALA A 143 -11.18 14.24 4.84
C ALA A 143 -11.83 14.90 3.61
N TYR A 144 -11.66 14.30 2.42
CA TYR A 144 -12.37 14.72 1.21
C TYR A 144 -13.89 14.65 1.38
N LEU A 145 -14.42 13.53 1.89
CA LEU A 145 -15.87 13.38 2.13
C LEU A 145 -16.40 14.40 3.14
N VAL A 146 -15.66 14.69 4.21
CA VAL A 146 -16.02 15.74 5.17
C VAL A 146 -16.08 17.11 4.48
N SER A 147 -15.09 17.42 3.63
CA SER A 147 -15.08 18.67 2.87
C SER A 147 -16.29 18.80 1.93
N VAL A 148 -16.64 17.72 1.22
CA VAL A 148 -17.82 17.66 0.34
C VAL A 148 -19.10 17.86 1.15
N ALA A 149 -19.22 17.19 2.30
CA ALA A 149 -20.39 17.32 3.16
C ALA A 149 -20.57 18.77 3.66
N ILE A 150 -19.49 19.40 4.15
CA ILE A 150 -19.54 20.81 4.56
C ILE A 150 -19.98 21.69 3.39
N ALA A 151 -19.36 21.51 2.21
CA ALA A 151 -19.70 22.31 1.04
C ALA A 151 -21.17 22.15 0.62
N ALA A 152 -21.70 20.92 0.70
CA ALA A 152 -23.09 20.63 0.36
C ALA A 152 -24.07 21.29 1.34
N PHE A 153 -23.81 21.22 2.65
CA PHE A 153 -24.72 21.82 3.64
C PHE A 153 -24.60 23.35 3.71
N SER A 154 -23.42 23.91 3.46
CA SER A 154 -23.21 25.37 3.42
C SER A 154 -23.81 26.03 2.17
N GLY A 155 -24.04 25.27 1.09
CA GLY A 155 -24.67 25.80 -0.14
C GLY A 155 -26.21 25.84 -0.10
N HIS A 156 -26.85 25.30 0.94
CA HIS A 156 -28.31 25.33 1.15
C HIS A 156 -28.75 26.35 2.21
N ALA A 157 -27.84 27.21 2.68
CA ALA A 157 -28.10 28.33 3.59
C ALA A 157 -27.84 29.66 2.86
#